data_AF-A0A6M4YLK4-F1
#
_entry.id   AF-A0A6M4YLK4-F1
#
_cell.length_a   1.000
_cell.length_b   1.000
_cell.length_c   1.000
_cell.angle_alpha   90.00
_cell.angle_beta   90.00
_cell.angle_gamma   90.00
#
_symmetry.space_group_name_H-M   'P 1'
#
loop_
_entity.id
_entity.type
_entity.pdbx_description
1 polymer ?
#
loop_
_entity_poly.entity_id
_entity_poly.type
_entity_poly.pdbx_seq_one_letter_code
_entity_poly.pdbx_strand_id
1 'polypeptide(L)'
;MKKQSGFTLIELMIVVAIVAILAAIALPAYQTYTKRAKFSEVIAATGPAKTAVEVCVQGSTDAVNAALMGTCASAGDAAVSGAFDTTNITSVDASTNSASGAVGVTITATGTAATFGTASTYSLIGTANATTKQVTWVVSGSCKTDGMC
;
A
#
# COMPACT_ATOMS: atom_id res chain seq x y z
N MET A 1 18.08 48.96 39.91
CA MET A 1 16.90 48.27 39.35
C MET A 1 17.25 47.87 37.91
N LYS A 2 17.33 46.58 37.59
CA LYS A 2 17.56 46.13 36.21
C LYS A 2 16.27 46.37 35.43
N LYS A 3 16.31 47.16 34.35
CA LYS A 3 15.17 47.28 33.43
C LYS A 3 14.91 45.91 32.82
N GLN A 4 13.71 45.38 33.03
CA GLN A 4 13.25 44.16 32.36
C GLN A 4 12.96 44.53 30.90
N SER A 5 13.86 44.14 29.99
CA SER A 5 13.62 44.24 28.56
C SER A 5 12.65 43.13 28.15
N GLY A 6 11.38 43.48 27.97
CA GLY A 6 10.38 42.58 27.39
C GLY A 6 10.47 42.55 25.86
N PHE A 7 9.94 41.48 25.25
CA PHE A 7 9.75 41.40 23.80
C PHE A 7 8.74 42.46 23.33
N THR A 8 9.00 43.04 22.16
CA THR A 8 8.09 43.97 21.51
C THR A 8 6.96 43.23 20.79
N LEU A 9 5.80 43.87 20.67
CA LEU A 9 4.67 43.36 19.89
C LEU A 9 5.06 43.12 18.42
N ILE A 10 5.94 43.95 17.88
CA ILE A 10 6.45 43.83 16.51
C ILE A 10 7.30 42.57 16.34
N GLU A 11 8.19 42.27 17.27
CA GLU A 11 8.99 41.03 17.23
C GLU A 11 8.09 39.79 17.24
N LEU A 12 7.05 39.80 18.09
CA LEU A 12 6.12 38.68 18.18
C LEU A 12 5.33 38.51 16.87
N MET A 13 4.87 39.60 16.25
CA MET A 13 4.17 39.55 14.97
C MET A 13 5.04 39.02 13.82
N ILE A 14 6.32 39.39 13.77
CA ILE A 14 7.25 38.88 12.75
C ILE A 14 7.47 37.37 12.93
N VAL A 15 7.65 36.90 14.16
CA VAL A 15 7.81 35.47 14.44
C VAL A 15 6.58 34.68 14.01
N VAL A 16 5.37 35.16 14.32
CA VAL A 16 4.13 34.50 13.91
C VAL A 16 4.00 34.45 12.39
N ALA A 17 4.36 35.52 11.68
CA ALA A 17 4.33 35.54 10.21
C ALA A 17 5.28 34.50 9.60
N ILE A 18 6.51 34.36 10.13
CA ILE A 18 7.47 33.35 9.66
C ILE A 18 6.94 31.93 9.92
N VAL A 19 6.42 31.67 11.12
CA VAL A 19 5.85 30.35 11.47
C VAL A 19 4.64 30.02 10.57
N ALA A 20 3.80 31.00 10.26
CA ALA A 20 2.65 30.79 9.37
C ALA A 20 3.08 30.37 7.95
N ILE A 21 4.12 31.01 7.38
CA ILE A 21 4.66 30.64 6.06
C ILE A 21 5.25 29.23 6.09
N LEU A 22 6.06 28.92 7.11
CA LEU A 22 6.66 27.59 7.24
C LEU A 22 5.60 26.50 7.43
N ALA A 23 4.58 26.76 8.26
CA ALA A 23 3.49 25.83 8.51
C ALA A 23 2.67 25.55 7.25
N ALA A 24 2.42 26.56 6.41
CA ALA A 24 1.69 26.39 5.16
C ALA A 24 2.35 25.39 4.20
N ILE A 25 3.68 25.29 4.21
CA ILE A 25 4.46 24.36 3.38
C ILE A 25 4.68 23.02 4.09
N ALA A 26 4.99 23.07 5.39
CA ALA A 26 5.36 21.88 6.17
C ALA A 26 4.16 20.98 6.49
N LEU A 27 2.97 21.54 6.75
CA LEU A 27 1.79 20.75 7.12
C LEU A 27 1.33 19.81 6.00
N PRO A 28 1.15 20.26 4.73
CA PRO A 28 0.79 19.34 3.65
C PRO A 28 1.84 18.25 3.43
N ALA A 29 3.13 18.60 3.49
CA ALA A 29 4.21 17.64 3.34
C ALA A 29 4.22 16.59 4.45
N TYR A 30 4.00 17.01 5.70
CA TYR A 30 3.91 16.11 6.85
C TYR A 30 2.68 15.19 6.77
N GLN A 31 1.54 15.70 6.32
CA GLN A 31 0.34 14.89 6.07
C GLN A 31 0.59 13.81 5.01
N THR A 32 1.25 14.13 3.90
CA THR A 32 1.61 13.12 2.89
C THR A 32 2.60 12.09 3.45
N TYR A 33 3.60 12.52 4.21
CA TYR A 33 4.56 11.60 4.82
C TYR A 33 3.88 10.63 5.80
N THR A 34 3.01 11.13 6.67
CA THR A 34 2.26 10.29 7.61
C THR A 34 1.30 9.33 6.91
N LYS A 35 0.66 9.76 5.81
CA LYS A 35 -0.13 8.87 4.95
C LYS A 35 0.72 7.75 4.34
N ARG A 36 1.89 8.06 3.77
CA ARG A 36 2.83 7.04 3.23
C ARG A 36 3.29 6.06 4.30
N ALA A 37 3.58 6.55 5.50
CA ALA A 37 3.94 5.71 6.64
C ALA A 37 2.81 4.73 7.00
N LYS A 38 1.57 5.20 7.07
CA LYS A 38 0.39 4.33 7.30
C LYS A 38 0.13 3.38 6.14
N PHE A 39 0.38 3.80 4.90
CA PHE A 39 0.19 2.97 3.71
C PHE A 39 1.18 1.79 3.64
N SER A 40 2.29 1.84 4.39
CA SER A 40 3.19 0.68 4.54
C SER A 40 2.48 -0.54 5.13
N GLU A 41 1.44 -0.32 5.95
CA GLU A 41 0.60 -1.38 6.50
C GLU A 41 -0.23 -2.05 5.39
N VAL A 42 -0.81 -1.26 4.49
CA VAL A 42 -1.55 -1.74 3.31
C VAL A 42 -0.66 -2.59 2.41
N ILE A 43 0.60 -2.16 2.22
CA ILE A 43 1.60 -2.92 1.45
C ILE A 43 1.94 -4.23 2.17
N ALA A 44 2.24 -4.17 3.47
CA ALA A 44 2.61 -5.33 4.27
C ALA A 44 1.51 -6.40 4.32
N ALA A 45 0.24 -5.99 4.31
CA ALA A 45 -0.90 -6.90 4.33
C ALA A 45 -1.00 -7.80 3.10
N THR A 46 -0.34 -7.45 1.98
CA THR A 46 -0.25 -8.32 0.80
C THR A 46 0.80 -9.45 0.93
N GLY A 47 1.70 -9.34 1.91
CA GLY A 47 2.82 -10.28 2.10
C GLY A 47 2.39 -11.74 2.24
N PRO A 48 1.44 -12.08 3.13
CA PRO A 48 0.98 -13.45 3.33
C PRO A 48 0.40 -14.08 2.05
N ALA A 49 -0.45 -13.35 1.32
CA ALA A 49 -0.99 -13.81 0.03
C ALA A 49 0.13 -14.04 -0.99
N LYS A 50 1.12 -13.14 -1.06
CA LYS A 50 2.26 -13.27 -1.97
C LYS A 50 3.02 -14.56 -1.72
N THR A 51 3.36 -14.83 -0.46
CA THR A 51 4.06 -16.06 -0.06
C THR A 51 3.21 -17.30 -0.31
N ALA A 52 1.92 -17.27 0.01
CA ALA A 52 1.02 -18.41 -0.21
C ALA A 52 0.90 -18.77 -1.70
N VAL A 53 0.81 -17.77 -2.58
CA VAL A 53 0.82 -17.97 -4.03
C VAL A 53 2.15 -18.58 -4.48
N GLU A 54 3.28 -18.02 -4.06
CA GLU A 54 4.61 -18.54 -4.42
C GLU A 54 4.80 -20.00 -4.00
N VAL A 55 4.43 -20.35 -2.77
CA VAL A 55 4.49 -21.72 -2.25
C VAL A 55 3.57 -22.65 -3.03
N CYS A 56 2.34 -22.21 -3.35
CA CYS A 56 1.39 -23.02 -4.12
C CYS A 56 1.92 -23.34 -5.54
N VAL A 57 2.47 -22.34 -6.24
CA VAL A 57 3.00 -22.54 -7.60
C VAL A 57 4.24 -23.43 -7.61
N GLN A 58 5.16 -23.23 -6.64
CA GLN A 58 6.39 -24.02 -6.53
C GLN A 58 6.13 -25.45 -6.06
N GLY A 59 5.17 -25.66 -5.16
CA GLY A 59 4.84 -26.96 -4.59
C GLY A 59 3.97 -27.85 -5.49
N SER A 60 3.33 -27.29 -6.52
CA SER A 60 2.47 -28.06 -7.42
C SER A 60 3.29 -28.87 -8.44
N THR A 61 2.83 -30.09 -8.74
CA THR A 61 3.34 -30.92 -9.85
C THR A 61 2.69 -30.59 -11.19
N ASP A 62 1.61 -29.80 -11.19
CA ASP A 62 0.84 -29.48 -12.39
C ASP A 62 1.58 -28.48 -13.28
N ALA A 63 1.24 -28.49 -14.57
CA ALA A 63 1.66 -27.42 -15.48
C ALA A 63 1.06 -26.08 -15.03
N VAL A 64 1.83 -25.01 -15.14
CA VAL A 64 1.33 -23.66 -14.86
C VAL A 64 0.27 -23.31 -15.90
N ASN A 65 -0.99 -23.30 -15.47
CA ASN A 65 -2.16 -23.03 -16.28
C ASN A 65 -3.22 -22.29 -15.45
N ALA A 66 -4.34 -21.93 -16.08
CA ALA A 66 -5.41 -21.19 -15.42
C ALA A 66 -6.03 -21.93 -14.23
N ALA A 67 -6.10 -23.26 -14.27
CA ALA A 67 -6.60 -24.04 -13.15
C ALA A 67 -5.67 -23.94 -11.93
N LEU A 68 -4.35 -24.12 -12.13
CA LEU A 68 -3.38 -23.98 -11.06
C LEU A 68 -3.37 -22.57 -10.48
N MET A 69 -3.38 -21.54 -11.33
CA MET A 69 -3.44 -20.15 -10.85
C MET A 69 -4.74 -19.84 -10.12
N GLY A 70 -5.86 -20.47 -10.50
CA GLY A 70 -7.11 -20.45 -9.74
C GLY A 70 -6.95 -20.98 -8.33
N THR A 71 -6.40 -22.19 -8.19
CA THR A 71 -6.11 -22.80 -6.88
C THR A 71 -5.18 -21.94 -6.05
N CYS A 72 -4.11 -21.39 -6.66
CA CYS A 72 -3.15 -20.56 -5.95
C CYS A 72 -3.71 -19.18 -5.59
N ALA A 73 -4.61 -18.61 -6.38
CA ALA A 73 -5.34 -17.39 -6.02
C ALA A 73 -6.20 -17.64 -4.78
N SER A 74 -6.97 -18.75 -4.74
CA SER A 74 -7.76 -19.11 -3.55
C SER A 74 -6.90 -19.37 -2.32
N ALA A 75 -5.72 -19.97 -2.48
CA ALA A 75 -4.77 -20.13 -1.37
C ALA A 75 -4.22 -18.78 -0.87
N GLY A 76 -3.92 -17.86 -1.80
CA GLY A 76 -3.54 -16.49 -1.48
C GLY A 76 -4.64 -15.74 -0.73
N ASP A 77 -5.88 -15.89 -1.17
CA ASP A 77 -7.05 -15.23 -0.59
C ASP A 77 -7.34 -15.75 0.83
N ALA A 78 -7.30 -17.07 1.01
CA ALA A 78 -7.42 -17.69 2.32
C ALA A 78 -6.33 -17.22 3.29
N ALA A 79 -5.09 -17.02 2.80
CA ALA A 79 -3.97 -16.56 3.62
C ALA A 79 -4.11 -15.11 4.11
N VAL A 80 -4.98 -14.32 3.49
CA VAL A 80 -5.27 -12.95 3.92
C VAL A 80 -6.68 -12.81 4.52
N SER A 81 -7.55 -13.82 4.41
CA SER A 81 -8.88 -13.79 4.99
C SER A 81 -8.86 -13.41 6.48
N GLY A 82 -9.45 -12.27 6.82
CA GLY A 82 -9.48 -11.72 8.18
C GLY A 82 -8.28 -10.84 8.56
N ALA A 83 -7.29 -10.62 7.68
CA ALA A 83 -6.12 -9.77 7.92
C ALA A 83 -6.40 -8.26 7.77
N PHE A 84 -7.66 -7.86 7.55
CA PHE A 84 -8.03 -6.49 7.13
C PHE A 84 -8.67 -5.64 8.23
N ASP A 85 -8.87 -6.19 9.43
CA ASP A 85 -9.56 -5.46 10.51
C ASP A 85 -8.60 -4.50 11.24
N THR A 86 -7.98 -3.61 10.47
CA THR A 86 -7.16 -2.53 10.99
C THR A 86 -7.70 -1.19 10.52
N THR A 87 -7.41 -0.13 11.26
CA THR A 87 -7.91 1.22 10.97
C THR A 87 -7.55 1.73 9.57
N ASN A 88 -6.53 1.17 8.94
CA ASN A 88 -5.98 1.68 7.68
C ASN A 88 -6.36 0.83 6.45
N ILE A 89 -6.91 -0.36 6.63
CA ILE A 89 -7.16 -1.33 5.55
C ILE A 89 -8.68 -1.57 5.45
N THR A 90 -9.19 -1.61 4.22
CA THR A 90 -10.60 -1.93 3.94
C THR A 90 -10.75 -3.36 3.45
N SER A 91 -9.84 -3.82 2.60
CA SER A 91 -9.83 -5.19 2.08
C SER A 91 -8.43 -5.59 1.63
N VAL A 92 -8.14 -6.89 1.63
CA VAL A 92 -7.04 -7.46 0.86
C VAL A 92 -7.53 -8.77 0.24
N ASP A 93 -7.47 -8.86 -1.08
CA ASP A 93 -8.09 -9.97 -1.80
C ASP A 93 -7.09 -10.51 -2.81
N ALA A 94 -7.10 -11.82 -3.05
CA ALA A 94 -6.30 -12.43 -4.12
C ALA A 94 -7.21 -13.10 -5.15
N SER A 95 -7.08 -12.68 -6.42
CA SER A 95 -7.90 -13.18 -7.51
C SER A 95 -7.05 -13.59 -8.71
N THR A 96 -7.58 -14.45 -9.56
CA THR A 96 -6.92 -14.77 -10.83
C THR A 96 -6.86 -13.55 -11.74
N ASN A 97 -5.73 -13.36 -12.43
CA ASN A 97 -5.63 -12.45 -13.57
C ASN A 97 -5.74 -13.26 -14.85
N SER A 98 -6.75 -12.97 -15.66
CA SER A 98 -6.97 -13.62 -16.96
C SER A 98 -6.81 -12.63 -18.13
N ALA A 99 -6.15 -11.48 -17.91
CA ALA A 99 -5.93 -10.52 -18.98
C ALA A 99 -4.98 -11.11 -20.04
N SER A 100 -5.50 -11.26 -21.26
CA SER A 100 -4.71 -11.42 -22.50
C SER A 100 -3.72 -12.59 -22.52
N GLY A 101 -4.13 -13.78 -22.06
CA GLY A 101 -3.34 -15.01 -22.19
C GLY A 101 -2.16 -15.14 -21.23
N ALA A 102 -1.92 -14.15 -20.37
CA ALA A 102 -1.03 -14.29 -19.22
C ALA A 102 -1.81 -14.89 -18.06
N VAL A 103 -1.42 -16.09 -17.64
CA VAL A 103 -2.03 -16.75 -16.49
C VAL A 103 -1.31 -16.28 -15.22
N GLY A 104 -2.03 -15.61 -14.32
CA GLY A 104 -1.44 -15.05 -13.12
C GLY A 104 -2.41 -14.86 -11.96
N VAL A 105 -1.91 -14.32 -10.86
CA VAL A 105 -2.67 -13.96 -9.65
C VAL A 105 -2.48 -12.46 -9.41
N THR A 106 -3.55 -11.76 -9.08
CA THR A 106 -3.52 -10.37 -8.64
C THR A 106 -3.92 -10.30 -7.18
N ILE A 107 -3.04 -9.77 -6.35
CA ILE A 107 -3.32 -9.48 -4.94
C ILE A 107 -3.60 -7.98 -4.85
N THR A 108 -4.72 -7.58 -4.28
CA THR A 108 -5.10 -6.18 -4.16
C THR A 108 -5.41 -5.85 -2.70
N ALA A 109 -4.67 -4.91 -2.13
CA ALA A 109 -4.97 -4.30 -0.84
C ALA A 109 -5.55 -2.90 -1.04
N THR A 110 -6.63 -2.60 -0.32
CA THR A 110 -7.32 -1.31 -0.39
C THR A 110 -7.20 -0.59 0.94
N GLY A 111 -6.60 0.59 0.93
CA GLY A 111 -6.57 1.48 2.09
C GLY A 111 -7.91 2.18 2.31
N THR A 112 -8.24 2.54 3.55
CA THR A 112 -9.49 3.26 3.83
C THR A 112 -9.45 4.73 3.41
N ALA A 113 -10.55 5.19 2.82
CA ALA A 113 -10.73 6.60 2.46
C ALA A 113 -10.68 7.53 3.71
N ALA A 114 -11.02 7.02 4.89
CA ALA A 114 -10.97 7.80 6.13
C ALA A 114 -9.54 8.23 6.51
N THR A 115 -8.53 7.40 6.20
CA THR A 115 -7.12 7.69 6.49
C THR A 115 -6.45 8.44 5.34
N PHE A 116 -6.78 8.07 4.11
CA PHE A 116 -6.02 8.47 2.93
C PHE A 116 -6.66 9.63 2.14
N GLY A 117 -7.96 9.87 2.34
CA GLY A 117 -8.78 10.84 1.59
C GLY A 117 -9.48 10.21 0.38
N THR A 118 -8.94 9.10 -0.12
CA THR A 118 -9.50 8.25 -1.17
C THR A 118 -9.23 6.78 -0.84
N ALA A 119 -10.01 5.85 -1.38
CA ALA A 119 -9.73 4.43 -1.25
C ALA A 119 -8.56 4.03 -2.17
N SER A 120 -7.33 4.26 -1.70
CA SER A 120 -6.11 3.98 -2.46
C SER A 120 -5.80 2.48 -2.51
N THR A 121 -5.47 1.96 -3.69
CA THR A 121 -5.17 0.53 -3.88
C THR A 121 -3.70 0.27 -4.12
N TYR A 122 -3.19 -0.80 -3.50
CA TYR A 122 -1.90 -1.42 -3.79
C TYR A 122 -2.14 -2.80 -4.40
N SER A 123 -1.71 -3.00 -5.64
CA SER A 123 -1.92 -4.26 -6.35
C SER A 123 -0.60 -4.91 -6.75
N LEU A 124 -0.49 -6.21 -6.54
CA LEU A 124 0.62 -7.05 -6.97
C LEU A 124 0.13 -8.00 -8.04
N ILE A 125 0.62 -7.83 -9.27
CA ILE A 125 0.31 -8.70 -10.40
C ILE A 125 1.43 -9.74 -10.49
N GLY A 126 1.12 -10.98 -10.13
CA GLY A 126 2.00 -12.13 -10.15
C GLY A 126 1.80 -12.95 -11.42
N THR A 127 2.86 -13.11 -12.22
CA THR A 127 2.86 -13.99 -13.39
C THR A 127 3.83 -15.15 -13.14
N ALA A 128 3.33 -16.38 -13.22
CA ALA A 128 4.13 -17.57 -13.03
C ALA A 128 4.82 -18.01 -14.34
N ASN A 129 6.12 -18.29 -14.28
CA ASN A 129 6.85 -18.88 -15.39
C ASN A 129 6.48 -20.36 -15.54
N ALA A 130 6.08 -20.77 -16.75
CA ALA A 130 5.60 -22.12 -17.00
C ALA A 130 6.65 -23.23 -16.79
N THR A 131 7.94 -22.90 -16.95
CA THR A 131 9.05 -23.85 -16.85
C THR A 131 9.67 -23.83 -15.46
N THR A 132 10.00 -22.63 -14.94
CA THR A 132 10.73 -22.49 -13.68
C THR A 132 9.83 -22.41 -12.46
N LYS A 133 8.50 -22.28 -12.64
CA LYS A 133 7.51 -22.08 -11.56
C LYS A 133 7.79 -20.85 -10.67
N GLN A 134 8.67 -19.95 -11.13
CA GLN A 134 8.94 -18.69 -10.46
C GLN A 134 7.78 -17.72 -10.71
N VAL A 135 7.33 -17.04 -9.66
CA VAL A 135 6.33 -15.97 -9.77
C VAL A 135 7.04 -14.63 -9.82
N THR A 136 6.79 -13.85 -10.87
CA THR A 136 7.29 -12.48 -11.01
C THR A 136 6.18 -11.51 -10.65
N TRP A 137 6.48 -10.56 -9.74
CA TRP A 137 5.51 -9.61 -9.24
C TRP A 137 5.74 -8.20 -9.78
N VAL A 138 4.67 -7.58 -10.27
CA VAL A 138 4.67 -6.18 -10.72
C VAL A 138 3.72 -5.38 -9.84
N VAL A 139 4.23 -4.28 -9.28
CA VAL A 139 3.41 -3.35 -8.48
C VAL A 139 2.54 -2.50 -9.40
N SER A 140 1.26 -2.42 -9.08
CA SER A 140 0.21 -1.64 -9.74
C SER A 140 -0.76 -1.06 -8.69
N GLY A 141 -1.84 -0.42 -9.13
CA GLY A 141 -2.86 0.21 -8.27
C GLY A 141 -2.82 1.73 -8.28
N SER A 142 -3.80 2.36 -7.63
CA SER A 142 -3.92 3.82 -7.56
C SER A 142 -2.87 4.47 -6.65
N CYS A 143 -2.14 3.69 -5.85
CA CYS A 143 -1.14 4.23 -4.93
C CYS A 143 -0.05 5.06 -5.65
N LYS A 144 0.21 4.82 -6.94
CA LYS A 144 1.17 5.60 -7.75
C LYS A 144 0.66 7.00 -8.08
N THR A 145 -0.63 7.11 -8.43
CA THR A 145 -1.25 8.40 -8.71
C THR A 145 -1.51 9.18 -7.42
N ASP A 146 -1.78 8.46 -6.33
CA ASP A 146 -2.04 9.01 -5.00
C ASP A 146 -0.75 9.40 -4.24
N GLY A 147 0.43 9.11 -4.82
CA GLY A 147 1.74 9.43 -4.23
C GLY A 147 2.08 8.61 -2.97
N MET A 148 1.45 7.45 -2.81
CA MET A 148 1.64 6.56 -1.66
C MET A 148 2.70 5.50 -1.93
N CYS A 149 2.77 5.05 -3.18
CA CYS A 149 3.79 4.22 -3.80
C CYS A 149 4.18 4.89 -5.16
#